data_AF-A0A158ESZ0-F1
#
_entry.id   AF-A0A158ESZ0-F1
#
_cell.length_a   1.000
_cell.length_b   1.000
_cell.length_c   1.000
_cell.angle_alpha   90.00
_cell.angle_beta   90.00
_cell.angle_gamma   90.00
#
_symmetry.space_group_name_H-M   'P 1'
#
loop_
_entity.id
_entity.type
_entity.pdbx_description
1 polymer ?
#
loop_
_entity_poly.entity_id
_entity_poly.type
_entity_poly.pdbx_seq_one_letter_code
_entity_poly.pdbx_strand_id
1 'polypeptide(L)'
;MKFSILSLLRTLALCFIVSSPFLNISLADARAHGAHTPRSTWSIPASDETRARASDATSSTVRMAALVTVLSVGPALVISMTAFIRIIVVLSMIRHAFGMPETPPTPVLIALALLLTVFAMLPTLEAVNNDAFQPFMSGQINLDEALTKGAAPLRDFMLRQVHDDELKLTYELSGKALPQTPAEVSLLQLTPAFILNELRVAFQIGFVVLLPFLLIDLVVSSVLLSLGMMMVPPATISLPLKVLLFVLVDGWGLILRGVLGSFR
;
A
#
# COMPACT_ATOMS: atom_id res chain seq x y z
N MET A 1 -15.46 -5.66 -26.29
CA MET A 1 -14.86 -4.33 -26.06
C MET A 1 -13.54 -4.53 -25.32
N LYS A 2 -12.40 -4.55 -26.05
CA LYS A 2 -11.08 -4.93 -25.53
C LYS A 2 -10.42 -3.73 -24.83
N PHE A 3 -10.51 -3.63 -23.50
CA PHE A 3 -9.63 -2.75 -22.72
C PHE A 3 -8.26 -3.41 -22.63
N SER A 4 -7.33 -2.96 -23.47
CA SER A 4 -5.97 -3.50 -23.51
C SER A 4 -5.15 -2.90 -22.36
N ILE A 5 -4.52 -3.75 -21.57
CA ILE A 5 -3.53 -3.46 -20.51
C ILE A 5 -2.48 -2.41 -20.94
N LEU A 6 -2.22 -2.31 -22.24
CA LEU A 6 -1.33 -1.31 -22.86
C LEU A 6 -1.82 0.14 -22.69
N SER A 7 -3.13 0.37 -22.58
CA SER A 7 -3.72 1.68 -22.30
C SER A 7 -3.47 2.10 -20.86
N LEU A 8 -3.59 1.17 -19.91
CA LEU A 8 -3.37 1.43 -18.50
C LEU A 8 -1.87 1.72 -18.22
N LEU A 9 -0.97 1.00 -18.90
CA LEU A 9 0.47 1.20 -18.79
C LEU A 9 0.93 2.55 -19.37
N ARG A 10 0.33 3.00 -20.49
CA ARG A 10 0.62 4.31 -21.10
C ARG A 10 0.17 5.48 -20.22
N THR A 11 -0.98 5.36 -19.54
CA THR A 11 -1.49 6.40 -18.65
C THR A 11 -0.67 6.51 -17.36
N LEU A 12 -0.21 5.37 -16.80
CA LEU A 12 0.69 5.35 -15.64
C LEU A 12 2.08 5.92 -15.94
N ALA A 13 2.63 5.66 -17.13
CA ALA A 13 3.93 6.19 -17.54
C ALA A 13 3.93 7.72 -17.76
N LEU A 14 2.83 8.28 -18.29
CA LEU A 14 2.70 9.73 -18.49
C LEU A 14 2.55 10.50 -17.17
N CYS A 15 1.88 9.93 -16.17
CA CYS A 15 1.74 10.55 -14.85
C CYS A 15 3.07 10.67 -14.10
N PHE A 16 4.02 9.76 -14.33
CA PHE A 16 5.30 9.77 -13.62
C PHE A 16 6.27 10.84 -14.16
N ILE A 17 6.18 11.16 -15.46
CA ILE A 17 7.06 12.15 -16.12
C ILE A 17 6.63 13.59 -15.80
N VAL A 18 5.33 13.84 -15.57
CA VAL A 18 4.79 15.17 -15.28
C VAL A 18 4.88 15.55 -13.78
N SER A 19 5.19 14.58 -12.91
CA SER A 19 5.14 14.72 -11.44
C SER A 19 6.50 14.92 -10.76
N SER A 20 7.54 15.39 -11.44
CA SER A 20 8.84 15.69 -10.79
C SER A 20 8.97 17.18 -10.49
N PRO A 21 8.73 17.68 -9.25
CA PRO A 21 8.86 19.10 -8.92
C PRO A 21 10.29 19.47 -8.46
N PHE A 22 11.25 18.54 -8.50
CA PHE A 22 12.52 18.65 -7.78
C PHE A 22 13.68 19.32 -8.54
N LEU A 23 13.44 20.03 -9.65
CA LEU A 23 14.56 20.64 -10.41
C LEU A 23 14.34 22.07 -10.93
N ASN A 24 13.61 22.93 -10.20
CA ASN A 24 13.51 24.35 -10.57
C ASN A 24 13.46 25.31 -9.37
N ILE A 25 14.38 25.14 -8.41
CA ILE A 25 14.74 26.20 -7.47
C ILE A 25 16.21 26.51 -7.68
N SER A 26 16.52 27.43 -8.59
CA SER A 26 17.83 28.08 -8.65
C SER A 26 17.77 29.43 -9.39
N LEU A 27 18.07 30.48 -8.62
CA LEU A 27 18.66 31.75 -9.03
C LEU A 27 17.84 32.70 -9.92
N ALA A 28 17.02 33.54 -9.29
CA ALA A 28 16.81 34.92 -9.73
C ALA A 28 16.30 35.79 -8.57
N ASP A 29 17.15 36.04 -7.57
CA ASP A 29 16.96 37.24 -6.75
C ASP A 29 18.30 37.81 -6.31
N ALA A 30 18.80 38.75 -7.11
CA ALA A 30 19.88 39.65 -6.72
C ALA A 30 19.72 40.98 -7.47
N ARG A 31 19.24 41.97 -6.70
CA ARG A 31 19.43 43.42 -6.89
C ARG A 31 18.82 44.06 -8.14
N ALA A 32 17.75 44.84 -7.92
CA ALA A 32 17.70 46.20 -8.44
C ALA A 32 16.73 47.10 -7.65
N HIS A 33 17.32 48.12 -7.03
CA HIS A 33 16.84 49.51 -6.94
C HIS A 33 15.63 49.82 -6.05
N GLY A 34 15.95 50.48 -4.93
CA GLY A 34 15.00 51.28 -4.19
C GLY A 34 14.50 52.47 -5.02
N ALA A 35 13.23 52.78 -4.83
CA ALA A 35 12.67 54.10 -5.08
C ALA A 35 11.51 54.32 -4.10
N HIS A 36 11.65 55.36 -3.28
CA HIS A 36 10.58 55.90 -2.46
C HIS A 36 9.36 56.22 -3.34
N THR A 37 8.19 55.72 -2.96
CA THR A 37 6.91 56.31 -3.39
C THR A 37 6.04 56.56 -2.16
N PRO A 38 5.35 57.72 -2.10
CA PRO A 38 4.67 58.18 -0.89
C PRO A 38 3.40 57.37 -0.64
N ARG A 39 3.15 57.08 0.65
CA ARG A 39 1.93 56.46 1.18
C ARG A 39 0.72 57.33 0.80
N SER A 40 0.03 56.97 -0.27
CA SER A 40 -1.29 57.52 -0.60
C SER A 40 -2.36 56.61 0.00
N THR A 41 -3.10 57.17 0.95
CA THR A 41 -4.18 56.54 1.69
C THR A 41 -5.45 56.54 0.82
N TRP A 42 -5.49 55.68 -0.21
CA TRP A 42 -6.73 55.42 -0.94
C TRP A 42 -7.44 54.24 -0.27
N SER A 43 -8.35 54.53 0.66
CA SER A 43 -9.29 53.54 1.18
C SER A 43 -10.37 53.28 0.13
N ILE A 44 -10.13 52.32 -0.77
CA ILE A 44 -11.19 51.78 -1.63
C ILE A 44 -12.13 50.97 -0.73
N PRO A 45 -13.43 51.30 -0.64
CA PRO A 45 -14.38 50.42 0.02
C PRO A 45 -14.39 49.13 -0.80
N ALA A 46 -13.88 48.03 -0.22
CA ALA A 46 -13.98 46.72 -0.85
C ALA A 46 -15.47 46.42 -1.05
N SER A 47 -15.95 46.56 -2.29
CA SER A 47 -17.31 46.19 -2.65
C SER A 47 -17.55 44.74 -2.25
N ASP A 48 -18.74 44.41 -1.77
CA ASP A 48 -19.09 43.04 -1.36
C ASP A 48 -18.81 42.00 -2.47
N GLU A 49 -18.82 42.41 -3.74
CA GLU A 49 -18.41 41.59 -4.89
C GLU A 49 -16.94 41.12 -4.82
N THR A 50 -16.04 41.95 -4.30
CA THR A 50 -14.62 41.60 -4.14
C THR A 50 -14.44 40.59 -3.00
N ARG A 51 -15.25 40.70 -1.94
CA ARG A 51 -15.27 39.73 -0.82
C ARG A 51 -15.89 38.40 -1.26
N ALA A 52 -16.94 38.43 -2.07
CA ALA A 52 -17.60 37.24 -2.62
C ALA A 52 -16.70 36.47 -3.62
N ARG A 53 -16.00 37.17 -4.52
CA ARG A 53 -15.01 36.54 -5.41
C ARG A 53 -13.81 35.97 -4.66
N ALA A 54 -13.36 36.65 -3.60
CA ALA A 54 -12.27 36.15 -2.76
C ALA A 54 -12.69 34.91 -1.95
N SER A 55 -13.94 34.87 -1.44
CA SER A 55 -14.46 33.68 -0.74
C SER A 55 -14.66 32.49 -1.67
N ASP A 56 -15.16 32.70 -2.89
CA ASP A 56 -15.29 31.64 -3.89
C ASP A 56 -13.93 31.09 -4.35
N ALA A 57 -12.96 31.97 -4.62
CA ALA A 57 -11.60 31.56 -4.98
C ALA A 57 -10.86 30.85 -3.83
N THR A 58 -11.11 31.24 -2.58
CA THR A 58 -10.59 30.54 -1.40
C THR A 58 -11.23 29.16 -1.27
N SER A 59 -12.55 29.05 -1.48
CA SER A 59 -13.26 27.76 -1.43
C SER A 59 -12.80 26.80 -2.53
N SER A 60 -12.52 27.30 -3.75
CA SER A 60 -12.03 26.47 -4.85
C SER A 60 -10.60 26.00 -4.62
N THR A 61 -9.74 26.88 -4.08
CA THR A 61 -8.34 26.54 -3.75
C THR A 61 -8.28 25.50 -2.63
N VAL A 62 -9.06 25.66 -1.57
CA VAL A 62 -9.17 24.68 -0.48
C VAL A 62 -9.73 23.35 -0.97
N ARG A 63 -10.73 23.36 -1.85
CA ARG A 63 -11.29 22.15 -2.47
C ARG A 63 -10.26 21.42 -3.32
N MET A 64 -9.48 22.12 -4.15
CA MET A 64 -8.41 21.50 -4.93
C MET A 64 -7.31 20.93 -4.05
N ALA A 65 -6.90 21.65 -3.00
CA ALA A 65 -5.91 21.16 -2.04
C ALA A 65 -6.40 19.88 -1.32
N ALA A 66 -7.66 19.85 -0.89
CA ALA A 66 -8.26 18.66 -0.29
C ALA A 66 -8.29 17.48 -1.29
N LEU A 67 -8.65 17.73 -2.55
CA LEU A 67 -8.69 16.69 -3.58
C LEU A 67 -7.31 16.06 -3.82
N VAL A 68 -6.27 16.90 -3.97
CA VAL A 68 -4.88 16.42 -4.16
C VAL A 68 -4.40 15.64 -2.93
N THR A 69 -4.77 16.07 -1.74
CA THR A 69 -4.45 15.37 -0.49
C THR A 69 -5.05 13.97 -0.47
N VAL A 70 -6.35 13.86 -0.80
CA VAL A 70 -7.04 12.56 -0.87
C VAL A 70 -6.45 11.68 -1.97
N LEU A 71 -6.11 12.23 -3.14
CA LEU A 71 -5.46 11.47 -4.21
C LEU A 71 -4.07 10.97 -3.83
N SER A 72 -3.32 11.73 -3.02
CA SER A 72 -1.98 11.35 -2.57
C SER A 72 -2.03 10.22 -1.52
N VAL A 73 -2.95 10.30 -0.56
CA VAL A 73 -3.06 9.34 0.55
C VAL A 73 -3.93 8.12 0.18
N GLY A 74 -4.86 8.28 -0.76
CA GLY A 74 -5.83 7.26 -1.17
C GLY A 74 -5.21 5.91 -1.52
N PRO A 75 -4.17 5.84 -2.38
CA PRO A 75 -3.53 4.57 -2.73
C PRO A 75 -2.98 3.81 -1.52
N ALA A 76 -2.39 4.52 -0.56
CA ALA A 76 -1.86 3.91 0.65
C ALA A 76 -2.97 3.32 1.54
N LEU A 77 -4.10 4.04 1.67
CA LEU A 77 -5.26 3.56 2.42
C LEU A 77 -5.87 2.32 1.77
N VAL A 78 -6.05 2.32 0.45
CA VAL A 78 -6.57 1.16 -0.28
C VAL A 78 -5.65 -0.04 -0.07
N ILE A 79 -4.35 0.14 -0.24
CA ILE A 79 -3.37 -0.92 -0.01
C ILE A 79 -3.48 -1.48 1.43
N SER A 80 -3.64 -0.60 2.43
CA SER A 80 -3.72 -1.02 3.84
C SER A 80 -4.97 -1.81 4.20
N MET A 81 -6.05 -1.69 3.43
CA MET A 81 -7.32 -2.37 3.65
C MET A 81 -7.48 -3.64 2.80
N THR A 82 -6.41 -4.11 2.15
CA THR A 82 -6.43 -5.23 1.22
C THR A 82 -5.40 -6.29 1.58
N ALA A 83 -5.45 -7.44 0.88
CA ALA A 83 -4.49 -8.54 0.98
C ALA A 83 -3.03 -8.16 0.63
N PHE A 84 -2.77 -6.96 0.11
CA PHE A 84 -1.46 -6.56 -0.41
C PHE A 84 -0.34 -6.70 0.61
N ILE A 85 -0.57 -6.29 1.86
CA ILE A 85 0.46 -6.28 2.92
C ILE A 85 1.01 -7.69 3.15
N ARG A 86 0.15 -8.69 3.34
CA ARG A 86 0.58 -10.08 3.56
C ARG A 86 1.38 -10.58 2.37
N ILE A 87 0.90 -10.33 1.16
CA ILE A 87 1.54 -10.80 -0.08
C ILE A 87 2.94 -10.19 -0.23
N ILE A 88 3.08 -8.86 -0.16
CA ILE A 88 4.35 -8.18 -0.40
C ILE A 88 5.40 -8.51 0.66
N VAL A 89 4.99 -8.65 1.93
CA VAL A 89 5.89 -8.99 3.03
C VAL A 89 6.42 -10.41 2.86
N VAL A 90 5.55 -11.39 2.59
CA VAL A 90 5.99 -12.78 2.34
C VAL A 90 6.97 -12.83 1.17
N LEU A 91 6.61 -12.24 0.03
CA LEU A 91 7.49 -12.19 -1.16
C LEU A 91 8.84 -11.53 -0.87
N SER A 92 8.85 -10.47 -0.05
CA SER A 92 10.08 -9.78 0.34
C SER A 92 10.96 -10.62 1.28
N MET A 93 10.36 -11.32 2.24
CA MET A 93 11.09 -12.23 3.14
C MET A 93 11.75 -13.38 2.36
N ILE A 94 11.06 -13.90 1.35
CA ILE A 94 11.56 -14.97 0.47
C ILE A 94 12.79 -14.53 -0.32
N ARG A 95 12.78 -13.30 -0.87
CA ARG A 95 13.94 -12.72 -1.56
C ARG A 95 15.18 -12.72 -0.66
N HIS A 96 15.02 -12.46 0.63
CA HIS A 96 16.12 -12.51 1.59
C HIS A 96 16.53 -13.94 1.97
N ALA A 97 15.57 -14.89 2.01
CA ALA A 97 15.83 -16.28 2.36
C ALA A 97 16.83 -16.98 1.39
N PHE A 98 16.74 -16.72 0.09
CA PHE A 98 17.65 -17.34 -0.89
C PHE A 98 19.06 -16.72 -0.94
N GLY A 99 19.29 -15.60 -0.23
CA GLY A 99 20.60 -14.92 -0.22
C GLY A 99 20.85 -14.02 -1.44
N MET A 100 19.80 -13.66 -2.20
CA MET A 100 19.89 -12.73 -3.34
C MET A 100 19.02 -11.49 -3.10
N PRO A 101 19.47 -10.52 -2.28
CA PRO A 101 18.62 -9.39 -1.85
C PRO A 101 18.13 -8.50 -3.00
N GLU A 102 18.83 -8.47 -4.14
CA GLU A 102 18.48 -7.67 -5.31
C GLU A 102 17.67 -8.45 -6.38
N THR A 103 17.47 -9.76 -6.22
CA THR A 103 16.77 -10.60 -7.19
C THR A 103 15.71 -11.47 -6.51
N PRO A 104 14.41 -11.31 -6.81
CA PRO A 104 13.83 -10.43 -7.83
C PRO A 104 13.84 -8.92 -7.45
N PRO A 105 13.86 -8.01 -8.43
CA PRO A 105 13.80 -6.57 -8.18
C PRO A 105 12.51 -6.15 -7.44
N THR A 106 12.60 -5.15 -6.57
CA THR A 106 11.45 -4.63 -5.80
C THR A 106 10.24 -4.27 -6.69
N PRO A 107 10.38 -3.64 -7.87
CA PRO A 107 9.25 -3.36 -8.76
C PRO A 107 8.51 -4.62 -9.23
N VAL A 108 9.24 -5.72 -9.45
CA VAL A 108 8.65 -7.00 -9.85
C VAL A 108 7.82 -7.59 -8.72
N LEU A 109 8.32 -7.52 -7.48
CA LEU A 109 7.58 -7.99 -6.30
C LEU A 109 6.31 -7.17 -6.07
N ILE A 110 6.38 -5.84 -6.25
CA ILE A 110 5.21 -4.95 -6.13
C ILE A 110 4.17 -5.29 -7.20
N ALA A 111 4.60 -5.45 -8.47
CA ALA A 111 3.69 -5.80 -9.56
C ALA A 111 3.02 -7.15 -9.32
N LEU A 112 3.78 -8.16 -8.89
CA LEU A 112 3.24 -9.47 -8.53
C LEU A 112 2.25 -9.36 -7.36
N ALA A 113 2.61 -8.62 -6.31
CA ALA A 113 1.75 -8.43 -5.15
C ALA A 113 0.43 -7.74 -5.52
N LEU A 114 0.45 -6.71 -6.38
CA LEU A 114 -0.77 -6.05 -6.86
C LEU A 114 -1.67 -7.00 -7.65
N LEU A 115 -1.11 -7.78 -8.58
CA LEU A 115 -1.89 -8.75 -9.37
C LEU A 115 -2.50 -9.85 -8.49
N LEU A 116 -1.74 -10.37 -7.54
CA LEU A 116 -2.22 -11.36 -6.58
C LEU A 116 -3.27 -10.76 -5.63
N THR A 117 -3.15 -9.49 -5.28
CA THR A 117 -4.15 -8.78 -4.47
C THR A 117 -5.49 -8.72 -5.21
N VAL A 118 -5.48 -8.34 -6.50
CA VAL A 118 -6.70 -8.32 -7.32
C VAL A 118 -7.33 -9.72 -7.38
N PHE A 119 -6.50 -10.76 -7.55
CA PHE A 119 -6.98 -12.14 -7.58
C PHE A 119 -7.59 -12.58 -6.24
N ALA A 120 -6.92 -12.30 -5.12
CA ALA A 120 -7.41 -12.63 -3.78
C ALA A 120 -8.66 -11.83 -3.37
N MET A 121 -8.77 -10.59 -3.86
CA MET A 121 -9.86 -9.67 -3.53
C MET A 121 -11.03 -9.71 -4.51
N LEU A 122 -11.00 -10.57 -5.53
CA LEU A 122 -12.02 -10.61 -6.58
C LEU A 122 -13.47 -10.54 -6.06
N PRO A 123 -13.93 -11.37 -5.10
CA PRO A 123 -15.31 -11.29 -4.62
C PRO A 123 -15.63 -9.96 -3.91
N THR A 124 -14.67 -9.38 -3.19
CA THR A 124 -14.84 -8.08 -2.53
C THR A 124 -14.92 -6.95 -3.55
N LEU A 125 -14.06 -6.98 -4.59
CA LEU A 125 -14.06 -5.99 -5.66
C LEU A 125 -15.36 -6.05 -6.48
N GLU A 126 -15.89 -7.25 -6.74
CA GLU A 126 -17.18 -7.43 -7.40
C GLU A 126 -18.33 -6.86 -6.58
N ALA A 127 -18.36 -7.11 -5.26
CA ALA A 127 -19.38 -6.54 -4.37
C ALA A 127 -19.31 -5.00 -4.36
N VAL A 128 -18.12 -4.41 -4.22
CA VAL A 128 -17.94 -2.95 -4.29
C VAL A 128 -18.40 -2.39 -5.63
N ASN A 129 -18.10 -3.07 -6.74
CA ASN A 129 -18.51 -2.64 -8.06
C ASN A 129 -20.04 -2.64 -8.21
N ASN A 130 -20.70 -3.73 -7.79
CA ASN A 130 -22.13 -3.93 -7.98
C ASN A 130 -22.98 -3.09 -7.02
N ASP A 131 -22.54 -2.96 -5.76
CA ASP A 131 -23.36 -2.33 -4.71
C ASP A 131 -23.09 -0.83 -4.55
N ALA A 132 -21.92 -0.35 -4.96
CA ALA A 132 -21.52 1.05 -4.78
C ALA A 132 -21.14 1.74 -6.09
N PHE A 133 -20.21 1.19 -6.87
CA PHE A 133 -19.66 1.89 -8.05
C PHE A 133 -20.67 2.06 -9.19
N GLN A 134 -21.33 0.99 -9.63
CA GLN A 134 -22.31 1.05 -10.72
C GLN A 134 -23.57 1.87 -10.36
N PRO A 135 -24.16 1.74 -9.15
CA PRO A 135 -25.30 2.57 -8.75
C PRO A 135 -24.92 4.05 -8.65
N PHE A 136 -23.71 4.39 -8.20
CA PHE A 136 -23.24 5.78 -8.14
C PHE A 136 -23.05 6.37 -9.54
N MET A 137 -22.42 5.62 -10.46
CA MET A 137 -22.22 6.06 -11.84
C MET A 137 -23.52 6.22 -12.63
N SER A 138 -24.55 5.44 -12.29
CA SER A 138 -25.90 5.55 -12.87
C SER A 138 -26.78 6.60 -12.17
N GLY A 139 -26.27 7.30 -11.16
CA GLY A 139 -27.01 8.34 -10.42
C GLY A 139 -28.12 7.80 -9.52
N GLN A 140 -28.11 6.50 -9.20
CA GLN A 140 -29.11 5.87 -8.33
C GLN A 140 -28.85 6.14 -6.84
N ILE A 141 -27.59 6.36 -6.46
CA ILE A 141 -27.17 6.67 -5.09
C ILE A 141 -26.26 7.89 -5.07
N ASN A 142 -26.27 8.61 -3.95
CA ASN A 142 -25.37 9.75 -3.71
C ASN A 142 -23.98 9.26 -3.26
N LEU A 143 -22.99 10.17 -3.26
CA LEU A 143 -21.61 9.86 -2.88
C LEU A 143 -21.51 9.27 -1.47
N ASP A 144 -22.22 9.83 -0.48
CA ASP A 144 -22.16 9.36 0.91
C ASP A 144 -22.67 7.92 1.06
N GLU A 145 -23.73 7.59 0.32
CA GLU A 145 -24.29 6.24 0.29
C GLU A 145 -23.37 5.27 -0.44
N ALA A 146 -22.75 5.71 -1.54
CA ALA A 146 -21.74 4.93 -2.26
C ALA A 146 -20.53 4.61 -1.40
N LEU A 147 -20.04 5.57 -0.60
CA LEU A 147 -18.94 5.36 0.35
C LEU A 147 -19.34 4.37 1.45
N THR A 148 -20.56 4.49 1.98
CA THR A 148 -21.05 3.60 3.04
C THR A 148 -21.24 2.16 2.54
N LYS A 149 -21.86 2.00 1.35
CA LYS A 149 -22.04 0.70 0.71
C LYS A 149 -20.72 0.09 0.26
N GLY A 150 -19.80 0.88 -0.28
CA GLY A 150 -18.48 0.41 -0.69
C GLY A 150 -17.56 0.04 0.48
N ALA A 151 -17.75 0.68 1.64
CA ALA A 151 -17.03 0.34 2.87
C ALA A 151 -17.43 -1.01 3.46
N ALA A 152 -18.67 -1.47 3.25
CA ALA A 152 -19.18 -2.70 3.87
C ALA A 152 -18.44 -3.97 3.41
N PRO A 153 -18.27 -4.26 2.10
CA PRO A 153 -17.51 -5.42 1.64
C PRO A 153 -16.04 -5.41 2.11
N LEU A 154 -15.43 -4.23 2.19
CA LEU A 154 -14.06 -4.07 2.71
C LEU A 154 -13.99 -4.39 4.21
N ARG A 155 -14.98 -3.92 5.00
CA ARG A 155 -15.10 -4.27 6.42
C ARG A 155 -15.24 -5.78 6.59
N ASP A 156 -16.12 -6.40 5.83
CA ASP A 156 -16.39 -7.84 5.92
C ASP A 156 -15.18 -8.68 5.50
N PHE A 157 -14.40 -8.21 4.52
CA PHE A 157 -13.13 -8.83 4.18
C PHE A 157 -12.14 -8.78 5.35
N MET A 158 -11.92 -7.60 5.96
CA MET A 158 -10.97 -7.44 7.06
C MET A 158 -11.40 -8.22 8.32
N LEU A 159 -12.69 -8.20 8.67
CA LEU A 159 -13.21 -8.93 9.82
C LEU A 159 -13.05 -10.44 9.72
N ARG A 160 -13.06 -11.01 8.50
CA ARG A 160 -12.76 -12.43 8.30
C ARG A 160 -11.31 -12.80 8.58
N GLN A 161 -10.38 -11.84 8.48
CA GLN A 161 -8.96 -12.09 8.69
C GLN A 161 -8.49 -11.74 10.11
N VAL A 162 -9.07 -10.72 10.74
CA VAL A 162 -8.68 -10.23 12.07
C VAL A 162 -9.12 -11.20 13.16
N HIS A 163 -8.22 -11.54 14.10
CA HIS A 163 -8.65 -12.25 15.31
C HIS A 163 -9.18 -11.27 16.35
N ASP A 164 -10.02 -11.80 17.24
CA ASP A 164 -10.70 -11.02 18.29
C ASP A 164 -9.71 -10.28 19.20
N ASP A 165 -8.51 -10.83 19.42
CA ASP A 165 -7.51 -10.25 20.31
C ASP A 165 -6.87 -8.98 19.71
N GLU A 166 -6.55 -8.97 18.42
CA GLU A 166 -6.09 -7.74 17.74
C GLU A 166 -7.17 -6.66 17.69
N LEU A 167 -8.44 -7.06 17.53
CA LEU A 167 -9.56 -6.13 17.55
C LEU A 167 -9.74 -5.51 18.93
N LYS A 168 -9.75 -6.34 20.00
CA LYS A 168 -9.83 -5.88 21.39
C LYS A 168 -8.71 -4.92 21.73
N LEU A 169 -7.46 -5.27 21.37
CA LEU A 169 -6.30 -4.42 21.60
C LEU A 169 -6.50 -3.02 21.00
N THR A 170 -7.00 -2.93 19.77
CA THR A 170 -7.19 -1.63 19.14
C THR A 170 -8.30 -0.81 19.81
N TYR A 171 -9.37 -1.47 20.26
CA TYR A 171 -10.46 -0.80 20.99
C TYR A 171 -9.99 -0.30 22.36
N GLU A 172 -9.25 -1.13 23.10
CA GLU A 172 -8.61 -0.77 24.38
C GLU A 172 -7.68 0.44 24.22
N LEU A 173 -6.79 0.43 23.22
CA LEU A 173 -5.89 1.54 22.93
C LEU A 173 -6.63 2.82 22.53
N SER A 174 -7.80 2.69 21.92
CA SER A 174 -8.64 3.84 21.53
C SER A 174 -9.54 4.37 22.65
N GLY A 175 -9.58 3.70 23.81
CA GLY A 175 -10.47 4.06 24.92
C GLY A 175 -11.96 3.91 24.61
N LYS A 176 -12.32 3.12 23.59
CA LYS A 176 -13.71 2.89 23.17
C LYS A 176 -14.21 1.53 23.65
N ALA A 177 -15.50 1.45 23.94
CA ALA A 177 -16.15 0.17 24.24
C ALA A 177 -16.15 -0.75 23.01
N LEU A 178 -16.01 -2.04 23.26
CA LEU A 178 -16.10 -3.09 22.24
C LEU A 178 -17.47 -3.04 21.54
N PRO A 179 -17.51 -3.17 20.20
CA PRO A 179 -18.75 -3.20 19.45
C PRO A 179 -19.49 -4.51 19.72
N GLN A 180 -20.82 -4.47 19.74
CA GLN A 180 -21.61 -5.68 19.98
C GLN A 180 -21.89 -6.45 18.69
N THR A 181 -21.87 -5.74 17.55
CA THR A 181 -22.12 -6.32 16.23
C THR A 181 -20.97 -6.04 15.27
N PRO A 182 -20.70 -6.93 14.29
CA PRO A 182 -19.73 -6.70 13.22
C PRO A 182 -19.95 -5.40 12.43
N ALA A 183 -21.20 -4.97 12.29
CA ALA A 183 -21.57 -3.77 11.55
C ALA A 183 -21.16 -2.46 12.26
N GLU A 184 -21.08 -2.47 13.59
CA GLU A 184 -20.64 -1.33 14.41
C GLU A 184 -19.12 -1.13 14.39
N VAL A 185 -18.37 -2.07 13.83
CA VAL A 185 -16.92 -1.98 13.77
C VAL A 185 -16.53 -0.85 12.80
N SER A 186 -15.89 0.18 13.34
CA SER A 186 -15.41 1.32 12.57
C SER A 186 -14.10 0.97 11.86
N LEU A 187 -13.99 1.36 10.58
CA LEU A 187 -12.81 1.12 9.75
C LEU A 187 -11.54 1.70 10.38
N LEU A 188 -11.64 2.80 11.12
CA LEU A 188 -10.50 3.44 11.78
C LEU A 188 -9.86 2.56 12.86
N GLN A 189 -10.67 1.73 13.54
CA GLN A 189 -10.21 0.75 14.52
C GLN A 189 -9.88 -0.58 13.84
N LEU A 190 -10.65 -0.98 12.83
CA LEU A 190 -10.43 -2.26 12.15
C LEU A 190 -9.15 -2.29 11.33
N THR A 191 -8.81 -1.21 10.63
CA THR A 191 -7.64 -1.14 9.73
C THR A 191 -6.32 -1.42 10.46
N PRO A 192 -5.97 -0.76 11.58
CA PRO A 192 -4.74 -1.09 12.30
C PRO A 192 -4.74 -2.52 12.89
N ALA A 193 -5.87 -3.02 13.39
CA ALA A 193 -5.99 -4.42 13.82
C ALA A 193 -5.71 -5.40 12.66
N PHE A 194 -6.27 -5.12 11.49
CA PHE A 194 -6.05 -5.87 10.26
C PHE A 194 -4.59 -5.84 9.83
N ILE A 195 -3.93 -4.68 9.79
CA ILE A 195 -2.51 -4.58 9.44
C ILE A 195 -1.65 -5.44 10.38
N LEU A 196 -1.89 -5.38 11.70
CA LEU A 196 -1.15 -6.18 12.67
C LEU A 196 -1.34 -7.68 12.42
N ASN A 197 -2.56 -8.11 12.14
CA ASN A 197 -2.88 -9.49 11.80
C ASN A 197 -2.18 -9.93 10.49
N GLU A 198 -2.29 -9.15 9.42
CA GLU A 198 -1.64 -9.45 8.14
C GLU A 198 -0.12 -9.56 8.28
N LEU A 199 0.50 -8.68 9.07
CA LEU A 199 1.91 -8.76 9.38
C LEU A 199 2.25 -10.03 10.16
N ARG A 200 1.49 -10.37 11.20
CA ARG A 200 1.70 -11.59 11.99
C ARG A 200 1.67 -12.83 11.09
N VAL A 201 0.63 -12.97 10.26
CA VAL A 201 0.47 -14.10 9.34
C VAL A 201 1.60 -14.12 8.31
N ALA A 202 1.96 -12.96 7.74
CA ALA A 202 3.05 -12.87 6.78
C ALA A 202 4.40 -13.30 7.37
N PHE A 203 4.71 -12.85 8.59
CA PHE A 203 5.93 -13.25 9.29
C PHE A 203 5.93 -14.75 9.63
N GLN A 204 4.79 -15.33 10.01
CA GLN A 204 4.68 -16.77 10.23
C GLN A 204 4.98 -17.57 8.95
N ILE A 205 4.34 -17.20 7.83
CA ILE A 205 4.58 -17.83 6.52
C ILE A 205 6.06 -17.66 6.13
N GLY A 206 6.58 -16.44 6.19
CA GLY A 206 7.95 -16.14 5.83
C GLY A 206 8.97 -16.87 6.70
N PHE A 207 8.71 -17.02 8.00
CA PHE A 207 9.56 -17.78 8.91
C PHE A 207 9.61 -19.26 8.54
N VAL A 208 8.45 -19.89 8.30
CA VAL A 208 8.38 -21.30 7.89
C VAL A 208 9.13 -21.53 6.57
N VAL A 209 9.00 -20.61 5.61
CA VAL A 209 9.73 -20.69 4.34
C VAL A 209 11.24 -20.49 4.54
N LEU A 210 11.68 -19.69 5.52
CA LEU A 210 13.09 -19.43 5.79
C LEU A 210 13.82 -20.65 6.39
N LEU A 211 13.14 -21.47 7.20
CA LEU A 211 13.72 -22.60 7.93
C LEU A 211 14.59 -23.57 7.08
N PRO A 212 14.14 -24.08 5.92
CA PRO A 212 14.97 -24.97 5.10
C PRO A 212 16.25 -24.30 4.59
N PHE A 213 16.21 -23.01 4.27
CA PHE A 213 17.40 -22.28 3.79
C PHE A 213 18.40 -22.01 4.91
N LEU A 214 17.91 -21.71 6.11
CA LEU A 214 18.73 -21.57 7.31
C LEU A 214 19.45 -22.89 7.62
N LEU A 215 18.75 -24.02 7.50
CA LEU A 215 19.36 -25.34 7.70
C LEU A 215 20.52 -25.57 6.72
N ILE A 216 20.36 -25.21 5.43
CA ILE A 216 21.44 -25.30 4.45
C ILE A 216 22.64 -24.44 4.88
N ASP A 217 22.42 -23.21 5.31
CA ASP A 217 23.51 -22.34 5.77
C ASP A 217 24.26 -22.93 6.95
N LEU A 218 23.54 -23.47 7.93
CA LEU A 218 24.14 -24.07 9.13
C LEU A 218 24.96 -25.30 8.78
N VAL A 219 24.43 -26.17 7.91
CA VAL A 219 25.14 -27.38 7.45
C VAL A 219 26.39 -27.00 6.65
N VAL A 220 26.26 -26.12 5.65
CA VAL A 220 27.41 -25.69 4.82
C VAL A 220 28.48 -25.03 5.68
N SER A 221 28.09 -24.16 6.63
CA SER A 221 29.03 -23.53 7.56
C SER A 221 29.78 -24.56 8.40
N SER A 222 29.09 -25.56 8.95
CA SER A 222 29.72 -26.61 9.76
C SER A 222 30.75 -27.44 8.97
N VAL A 223 30.46 -27.72 7.68
CA VAL A 223 31.38 -28.45 6.79
C VAL A 223 32.60 -27.60 6.46
N LEU A 224 32.43 -26.32 6.11
CA LEU A 224 33.54 -25.42 5.80
C LEU A 224 34.47 -25.21 7.00
N LEU A 225 33.90 -25.07 8.20
CA LEU A 225 34.65 -24.98 9.45
C LEU A 225 35.46 -26.26 9.71
N SER A 226 34.86 -27.43 9.45
CA SER A 226 35.54 -28.73 9.60
C SER A 226 36.70 -28.92 8.62
N LEU A 227 36.61 -28.33 7.42
CA LEU A 227 37.67 -28.33 6.41
C LEU A 227 38.76 -27.27 6.69
N GLY A 228 38.61 -26.44 7.71
CA GLY A 228 39.54 -25.35 8.03
C GLY A 228 39.44 -24.14 7.09
N MET A 229 38.41 -24.06 6.24
CA MET A 229 38.21 -22.94 5.31
C MET A 229 37.53 -21.75 6.01
N MET A 230 38.28 -21.05 6.86
CA MET A 230 37.75 -19.90 7.62
C MET A 230 37.53 -18.63 6.78
N MET A 231 38.21 -18.48 5.64
CA MET A 231 38.17 -17.26 4.83
C MET A 231 37.10 -17.25 3.73
N VAL A 232 36.46 -18.39 3.46
CA VAL A 232 35.40 -18.48 2.45
C VAL A 232 34.07 -18.20 3.15
N PRO A 233 33.32 -17.15 2.76
CA PRO A 233 32.01 -16.89 3.34
C PRO A 233 31.07 -18.08 3.04
N PRO A 234 30.50 -18.73 4.07
CA PRO A 234 29.63 -19.89 3.85
C PRO A 234 28.42 -19.60 2.95
N ALA A 235 27.92 -18.35 3.00
CA ALA A 235 26.82 -17.88 2.18
C ALA A 235 27.09 -18.00 0.66
N THR A 236 28.33 -17.79 0.22
CA THR A 236 28.70 -17.91 -1.20
C THR A 236 28.58 -19.36 -1.69
N ILE A 237 28.88 -20.31 -0.81
CA ILE A 237 28.81 -21.75 -1.13
C ILE A 237 27.37 -22.27 -0.99
N SER A 238 26.61 -21.78 -0.01
CA SER A 238 25.22 -22.22 0.19
C SER A 238 24.26 -21.68 -0.86
N LEU A 239 24.54 -20.51 -1.46
CA LEU A 239 23.69 -19.85 -2.47
C LEU A 239 23.23 -20.79 -3.60
N PRO A 240 24.13 -21.45 -4.39
CA PRO A 240 23.69 -22.33 -5.47
C PRO A 240 22.86 -23.52 -4.98
N LEU A 241 23.14 -24.06 -3.78
CA LEU A 241 22.35 -25.14 -3.20
C LEU A 241 20.92 -24.69 -2.85
N LYS A 242 20.79 -23.49 -2.27
CA LYS A 242 19.48 -22.90 -1.94
C LYS A 242 18.64 -22.67 -3.19
N VAL A 243 19.25 -22.09 -4.24
CA VAL A 243 18.58 -21.84 -5.51
C VAL A 243 18.13 -23.14 -6.16
N LEU A 244 19.01 -24.16 -6.17
CA LEU A 244 18.67 -25.47 -6.69
C LEU A 244 17.50 -26.10 -5.92
N LEU A 245 17.55 -26.13 -4.59
CA LEU A 245 16.46 -26.64 -3.77
C LEU A 245 15.15 -25.92 -4.10
N PHE A 246 15.18 -24.59 -4.15
CA PHE A 246 13.99 -23.78 -4.39
C PHE A 246 13.35 -24.08 -5.76
N VAL A 247 14.17 -24.25 -6.81
CA VAL A 247 13.66 -24.61 -8.14
C VAL A 247 13.14 -26.05 -8.17
N LEU A 248 13.83 -26.99 -7.52
CA LEU A 248 13.43 -28.41 -7.49
C LEU A 248 12.08 -28.64 -6.81
N VAL A 249 11.75 -27.85 -5.79
CA VAL A 249 10.48 -27.99 -5.05
C VAL A 249 9.33 -27.15 -5.62
N ASP A 250 9.53 -26.50 -6.77
CA ASP A 250 8.62 -25.47 -7.30
C ASP A 250 8.25 -24.44 -6.23
N GLY A 251 9.26 -23.81 -5.64
CA GLY A 251 9.07 -22.99 -4.45
C GLY A 251 8.15 -21.79 -4.70
N TRP A 252 8.17 -21.19 -5.90
CA TRP A 252 7.21 -20.14 -6.27
C TRP A 252 5.76 -20.64 -6.19
N GLY A 253 5.48 -21.84 -6.70
CA GLY A 253 4.17 -22.48 -6.60
C GLY A 253 3.74 -22.72 -5.15
N LEU A 254 4.66 -23.19 -4.29
CA LEU A 254 4.39 -23.40 -2.86
C LEU A 254 4.06 -22.08 -2.14
N ILE A 255 4.80 -21.01 -2.44
CA ILE A 255 4.56 -19.68 -1.87
C ILE A 255 3.19 -19.15 -2.29
N LEU A 256 2.87 -19.20 -3.57
CA LEU A 256 1.59 -18.75 -4.11
C LEU A 256 0.42 -19.48 -3.44
N ARG A 257 0.53 -20.80 -3.27
CA ARG A 257 -0.47 -21.61 -2.57
C ARG A 257 -0.57 -21.27 -1.09
N GLY A 258 0.57 -21.06 -0.42
CA GLY A 258 0.61 -20.68 1.01
C GLY A 258 -0.01 -19.31 1.26
N VAL A 259 0.31 -18.32 0.43
CA VAL A 259 -0.22 -16.96 0.55
C VAL A 259 -1.70 -16.92 0.17
N LEU A 260 -2.08 -17.38 -1.02
CA LEU A 260 -3.48 -17.32 -1.47
C LEU A 260 -4.40 -18.24 -0.67
N GLY A 261 -3.92 -19.43 -0.28
CA GLY A 261 -4.68 -20.37 0.55
C GLY A 261 -4.81 -19.95 2.02
N SER A 262 -4.08 -18.94 2.45
CA SER A 262 -4.20 -18.37 3.81
C SER A 262 -5.36 -17.39 3.95
N PHE A 263 -5.92 -16.89 2.85
CA PHE A 263 -7.15 -16.10 2.89
C PHE A 263 -8.34 -17.06 2.95
N ARG A 264 -9.04 -17.04 4.08
CA ARG A 264 -10.27 -17.81 4.32
C ARG A 264 -11.40 -16.88 4.74
#